data_AF-A0A356SD64-F1
#
_entry.id   AF-A0A356SD64-F1
#
_cell.length_a   1.000
_cell.length_b   1.000
_cell.length_c   1.000
_cell.angle_alpha   90.00
_cell.angle_beta   90.00
_cell.angle_gamma   90.00
#
_symmetry.space_group_name_H-M   'P 1'
#
loop_
_entity.id
_entity.type
_entity.pdbx_description
1 polymer ?
#
loop_
_entity_poly.entity_id
_entity_poly.type
_entity_poly.pdbx_seq_one_letter_code
_entity_poly.pdbx_strand_id
1 'polypeptide(L)'
;MCRGAFGETVMQNIPVVDLQAFRESGLAAIDQLALVEACEDHGFFLLVNHGCDTQVQNVFAAAADFFAMPREQKVAVYRDAENPLGYYDRELTKQRRDQKEVFDFKAGGHISRNPLRHTRWPERPNHFRPALTEFFTAFTELSETTMCMVLGGLGLPVEAVENTMARGFGPAHTSAARLNFYPAQDPVPAAERESVTPLGDMALHHHTDPGAITLLLQDDCGGLQAQSR
;
A
#
# COMPACT_ATOMS: atom_id res chain seq x y z
N MET A 1 20.48 22.67 -5.90
CA MET A 1 21.51 22.11 -5.01
C MET A 1 21.17 22.51 -3.57
N CYS A 2 20.43 21.66 -2.86
CA CYS A 2 20.30 21.71 -1.41
C CYS A 2 20.60 20.30 -0.91
N ARG A 3 21.88 20.00 -0.71
CA ARG A 3 22.31 18.83 0.06
C ARG A 3 22.20 19.21 1.53
N GLY A 4 20.99 19.10 2.07
CA GLY A 4 20.76 19.11 3.52
C GLY A 4 20.82 17.66 3.99
N ALA A 5 21.74 17.37 4.90
CA ALA A 5 21.88 16.07 5.55
C ALA A 5 20.61 15.74 6.35
N PHE A 6 19.64 15.10 5.69
CA PHE A 6 18.52 14.44 6.33
C PHE A 6 18.89 12.96 6.51
N GLY A 7 19.01 12.52 7.76
CA GLY A 7 18.56 11.17 8.12
C GLY A 7 19.55 9.99 8.13
N GLU A 8 20.87 10.19 8.23
CA GLU A 8 21.78 9.02 8.36
C GLU A 8 21.59 8.20 9.65
N THR A 9 20.93 8.74 10.68
CA THR A 9 20.90 8.12 12.03
C THR A 9 19.66 7.27 12.32
N VAL A 10 18.62 7.27 11.48
CA VAL A 10 17.38 6.49 11.75
C VAL A 10 17.21 5.29 10.81
N MET A 11 17.85 5.28 9.64
CA MET A 11 17.79 4.12 8.72
C MET A 11 18.72 2.96 9.10
N GLN A 12 19.60 3.10 10.10
CA GLN A 12 20.62 2.08 10.39
C GLN A 12 20.08 0.77 11.01
N ASN A 13 18.81 0.71 11.40
CA ASN A 13 18.25 -0.45 12.13
C ASN A 13 17.01 -1.09 11.49
N ILE A 14 16.63 -0.77 10.24
CA ILE A 14 15.53 -1.51 9.58
C ILE A 14 16.13 -2.69 8.81
N PRO A 15 15.81 -3.95 9.17
CA PRO A 15 16.37 -5.11 8.48
C PRO A 15 16.02 -5.12 6.99
N VAL A 16 16.99 -5.51 6.17
CA VAL A 16 16.85 -5.65 4.73
C VAL A 16 16.84 -7.13 4.39
N VAL A 17 15.79 -7.58 3.71
CA VAL A 17 15.59 -8.98 3.35
C VAL A 17 15.60 -9.12 1.84
N ASP A 18 16.47 -10.00 1.33
CA ASP A 18 16.57 -10.31 -0.09
C ASP A 18 15.58 -11.41 -0.47
N LEU A 19 14.55 -11.04 -1.24
CA LEU A 19 13.52 -12.00 -1.65
C LEU A 19 14.03 -12.97 -2.72
N GLN A 20 14.97 -12.56 -3.57
CA GLN A 20 15.54 -13.44 -4.58
C GLN A 20 16.34 -14.56 -3.92
N ALA A 21 17.17 -14.22 -2.93
CA ALA A 21 17.91 -15.22 -2.15
C ALA A 21 16.97 -16.24 -1.48
N PHE A 22 15.86 -15.76 -0.90
CA PHE A 22 14.82 -16.63 -0.35
C PHE A 22 14.18 -17.54 -1.41
N ARG A 23 13.83 -17.01 -2.58
CA ARG A 23 13.22 -17.81 -3.67
C ARG A 23 14.16 -18.89 -4.20
N GLU A 24 15.46 -18.60 -4.28
CA GLU A 24 16.44 -19.51 -4.85
C GLU A 24 16.91 -20.59 -3.86
N SER A 25 17.05 -20.24 -2.58
CA SER A 25 17.72 -21.08 -1.58
C SER A 25 16.97 -21.21 -0.24
N GLY A 26 15.74 -20.69 -0.16
CA GLY A 26 14.88 -20.79 1.02
C GLY A 26 15.35 -19.96 2.21
N LEU A 27 14.80 -20.26 3.39
CA LEU A 27 15.06 -19.52 4.63
C LEU A 27 16.55 -19.49 5.03
N ALA A 28 17.33 -20.51 4.65
CA ALA A 28 18.75 -20.59 5.00
C ALA A 28 19.60 -19.52 4.31
N ALA A 29 19.08 -18.87 3.26
CA ALA A 29 19.78 -17.84 2.49
C ALA A 29 19.48 -16.41 2.94
N ILE A 30 18.64 -16.23 3.96
CA ILE A 30 18.29 -14.92 4.52
C ILE A 30 18.64 -14.88 6.01
N ASP A 31 18.78 -13.67 6.54
CA ASP A 31 18.91 -13.45 7.98
C ASP A 31 17.54 -13.60 8.66
N GLN A 32 17.21 -14.84 9.06
CA GLN A 32 15.95 -15.17 9.71
C GLN A 32 15.80 -14.47 11.06
N LEU A 33 16.92 -14.29 11.79
CA LEU A 33 16.88 -13.62 13.09
C LEU A 33 16.49 -12.16 12.91
N ALA A 34 17.16 -11.46 11.98
CA ALA A 34 16.83 -10.07 11.67
C ALA A 34 15.39 -9.92 11.14
N LEU A 35 14.87 -10.88 10.37
CA LEU A 35 13.48 -10.87 9.93
C LEU A 35 12.50 -10.99 11.10
N VAL A 36 12.75 -11.91 12.05
CA VAL A 36 11.89 -12.09 13.22
C VAL A 36 11.95 -10.87 14.14
N GLU A 37 13.15 -10.35 14.42
CA GLU A 37 13.34 -9.12 15.19
C GLU A 37 12.63 -7.93 14.53
N ALA A 38 12.68 -7.83 13.20
CA ALA A 38 11.91 -6.82 12.45
C ALA A 38 10.40 -6.93 12.70
N CYS A 39 9.86 -8.15 12.71
CA CYS A 39 8.45 -8.38 12.94
C CYS A 39 8.03 -8.13 14.40
N GLU A 40 8.90 -8.41 15.37
CA GLU A 40 8.59 -8.28 16.81
C GLU A 40 8.78 -6.86 17.35
N ASP A 41 9.89 -6.20 16.99
CA ASP A 41 10.31 -4.94 17.61
C ASP A 41 10.07 -3.72 16.72
N HIS A 42 10.33 -3.84 15.43
CA HIS A 42 10.23 -2.72 14.48
C HIS A 42 8.85 -2.60 13.84
N GLY A 43 8.19 -3.74 13.58
CA GLY A 43 6.98 -3.83 12.76
C GLY A 43 7.24 -3.57 11.26
N PHE A 44 8.51 -3.41 10.85
CA PHE A 44 8.91 -3.06 9.49
C PHE A 44 10.23 -3.71 9.11
N PHE A 45 10.33 -4.17 7.85
CA PHE A 45 11.57 -4.54 7.18
C PHE A 45 11.52 -4.04 5.74
N LEU A 46 12.69 -3.87 5.12
CA LEU A 46 12.82 -3.56 3.70
C LEU A 46 12.96 -4.84 2.91
N LEU A 47 12.20 -4.96 1.82
CA LEU A 47 12.26 -6.08 0.90
C LEU A 47 12.96 -5.65 -0.37
N VAL A 48 14.07 -6.31 -0.73
CA VAL A 48 14.85 -6.00 -1.94
C VAL A 48 14.84 -7.18 -2.92
N ASN A 49 15.21 -6.92 -4.17
CA ASN A 49 15.25 -7.93 -5.24
C ASN A 49 13.91 -8.66 -5.40
N HIS A 50 12.79 -7.96 -5.20
CA HIS A 50 11.45 -8.53 -5.27
C HIS A 50 10.99 -8.86 -6.70
N GLY A 51 11.60 -8.25 -7.71
CA GLY A 51 11.37 -8.54 -9.14
C GLY A 51 10.13 -7.88 -9.73
N CYS A 52 9.68 -6.75 -9.18
CA CYS A 52 8.45 -6.06 -9.59
C CYS A 52 8.68 -4.61 -10.05
N ASP A 53 9.92 -4.25 -10.42
CA ASP A 53 10.31 -2.86 -10.68
C ASP A 53 9.50 -2.22 -11.81
N THR A 54 9.20 -2.98 -12.87
CA THR A 54 8.36 -2.51 -13.98
C THR A 54 6.94 -2.16 -13.52
N GLN A 55 6.31 -3.02 -12.69
CA GLN A 55 4.97 -2.77 -12.16
C GLN A 55 4.96 -1.57 -11.21
N VAL A 56 6.02 -1.41 -10.40
CA VAL A 56 6.21 -0.24 -9.53
C VAL A 56 6.30 1.05 -10.36
N GLN A 57 7.16 1.08 -11.38
CA GLN A 57 7.29 2.25 -12.26
C GLN A 57 5.98 2.59 -12.98
N ASN A 58 5.28 1.58 -13.50
CA ASN A 58 4.01 1.77 -14.21
C ASN A 58 2.91 2.29 -13.29
N VAL A 59 2.81 1.79 -12.05
CA VAL A 59 1.77 2.25 -11.10
C VAL A 59 2.03 3.68 -10.63
N PHE A 60 3.30 4.06 -10.41
CA PHE A 60 3.64 5.44 -10.06
C PHE A 60 3.36 6.41 -11.20
N ALA A 61 3.71 6.06 -12.44
CA ALA A 61 3.39 6.87 -13.62
C ALA A 61 1.87 7.04 -13.79
N ALA A 62 1.11 5.95 -13.68
CA ALA A 62 -0.35 5.97 -13.75
C ALA A 62 -0.97 6.80 -12.63
N ALA A 63 -0.46 6.69 -11.40
CA ALA A 63 -0.91 7.49 -10.27
C ALA A 63 -0.65 8.99 -10.49
N ALA A 64 0.56 9.35 -10.95
CA ALA A 64 0.92 10.73 -11.23
C ALA A 64 -0.01 11.36 -12.28
N ASP A 65 -0.24 10.67 -13.40
CA ASP A 65 -1.15 11.14 -14.45
C ASP A 65 -2.59 11.27 -13.94
N PHE A 66 -3.06 10.31 -13.13
CA PHE A 66 -4.42 10.35 -12.57
C PHE A 66 -4.61 11.53 -11.61
N PHE A 67 -3.71 11.70 -10.63
CA PHE A 67 -3.85 12.76 -9.63
C PHE A 67 -3.63 14.17 -10.21
N ALA A 68 -2.89 14.29 -11.32
CA ALA A 68 -2.73 15.53 -12.07
C ALA A 68 -4.00 15.96 -12.86
N MET A 69 -4.98 15.07 -13.04
CA MET A 69 -6.23 15.43 -13.72
C MET A 69 -7.05 16.45 -12.92
N PRO A 70 -7.89 17.26 -13.61
CA PRO A 70 -8.87 18.11 -12.95
C PRO A 70 -9.77 17.31 -12.01
N ARG A 71 -10.10 17.91 -10.86
CA ARG A 71 -10.92 17.25 -9.82
C ARG A 71 -12.25 16.77 -10.38
N GLU A 72 -12.85 17.53 -11.28
CA GLU A 72 -14.14 17.21 -11.93
C GLU A 72 -14.09 15.87 -12.69
N GLN A 73 -12.93 15.48 -13.21
CA GLN A 73 -12.73 14.19 -13.87
C GLN A 73 -12.50 13.07 -12.84
N LYS A 74 -11.76 13.35 -11.76
CA LYS A 74 -11.51 12.38 -10.68
C LYS A 74 -12.79 12.01 -9.94
N VAL A 75 -13.68 12.97 -9.68
CA VAL A 75 -14.97 12.72 -9.01
C VAL A 75 -15.96 11.91 -9.85
N ALA A 76 -15.71 11.68 -11.14
CA ALA A 76 -16.53 10.76 -11.94
C ALA A 76 -16.44 9.30 -11.43
N VAL A 77 -15.36 8.97 -10.71
CA VAL A 77 -15.14 7.67 -10.07
C VAL A 77 -15.10 7.78 -8.55
N TYR A 78 -15.77 8.79 -8.00
CA TYR A 78 -15.87 9.00 -6.56
C TYR A 78 -16.52 7.79 -5.89
N ARG A 79 -15.94 7.29 -4.81
CA ARG A 79 -16.53 6.19 -4.02
C ARG A 79 -17.65 6.70 -3.10
N ASP A 80 -18.44 5.79 -2.53
CA ASP A 80 -19.52 6.12 -1.61
C ASP A 80 -19.68 5.07 -0.49
N ALA A 81 -20.72 5.20 0.33
CA ALA A 81 -20.98 4.32 1.47
C ALA A 81 -21.28 2.86 1.05
N GLU A 82 -21.82 2.64 -0.15
CA GLU A 82 -22.17 1.31 -0.64
C GLU A 82 -20.98 0.64 -1.34
N ASN A 83 -20.18 1.44 -2.08
CA ASN A 83 -19.00 1.00 -2.79
C ASN A 83 -17.76 1.83 -2.39
N PRO A 84 -16.85 1.26 -1.57
CA PRO A 84 -15.67 1.97 -1.07
C PRO A 84 -14.49 1.98 -2.06
N LEU A 85 -14.66 1.53 -3.30
CA LEU A 85 -13.60 1.45 -4.31
C LEU A 85 -13.73 2.59 -5.33
N GLY A 86 -12.65 3.32 -5.54
CA GLY A 86 -12.58 4.51 -6.39
C GLY A 86 -11.87 5.68 -5.71
N TYR A 87 -12.06 6.87 -6.27
CA TYR A 87 -11.43 8.11 -5.82
C TYR A 87 -12.12 8.71 -4.59
N TYR A 88 -11.35 9.38 -3.73
CA TYR A 88 -11.88 10.17 -2.62
C TYR A 88 -10.87 11.21 -2.12
N ASP A 89 -11.35 12.38 -1.70
CA ASP A 89 -10.52 13.49 -1.20
C ASP A 89 -10.91 14.00 0.18
N ARG A 90 -11.71 13.21 0.91
CA ARG A 90 -12.24 13.57 2.23
C ARG A 90 -12.04 12.49 3.29
N GLU A 91 -10.99 11.68 3.12
CA GLU A 91 -10.68 10.63 4.09
C GLU A 91 -10.60 11.22 5.51
N LEU A 92 -11.15 10.48 6.46
CA LEU A 92 -11.16 10.88 7.86
C LEU A 92 -10.29 9.92 8.67
N THR A 93 -9.31 10.47 9.39
CA THR A 93 -8.59 9.74 10.42
C THR A 93 -8.78 10.48 11.75
N LYS A 94 -9.21 9.76 12.80
CA LYS A 94 -9.51 10.35 14.13
C LYS A 94 -10.47 11.55 14.08
N GLN A 95 -11.53 11.46 13.26
CA GLN A 95 -12.55 12.51 13.10
C GLN A 95 -12.00 13.85 12.56
N ARG A 96 -10.84 13.81 11.89
CA ARG A 96 -10.27 14.94 11.16
C ARG A 96 -10.06 14.54 9.71
N ARG A 97 -10.21 15.49 8.79
CA ARG A 97 -9.95 15.24 7.38
C ARG A 97 -8.45 15.21 7.12
N ASP A 98 -8.02 14.21 6.35
CA ASP A 98 -6.64 14.04 5.93
C ASP A 98 -6.29 14.99 4.77
N GLN A 99 -5.07 15.52 4.73
CA GLN A 99 -4.56 16.28 3.57
C GLN A 99 -4.05 15.32 2.50
N LYS A 100 -4.97 14.51 1.96
CA LYS A 100 -4.66 13.51 0.94
C LYS A 100 -5.82 13.27 -0.01
N GLU A 101 -5.47 12.86 -1.21
CA GLU A 101 -6.34 12.20 -2.16
C GLU A 101 -6.04 10.71 -2.17
N VAL A 102 -7.06 9.87 -2.36
CA VAL A 102 -6.89 8.42 -2.44
C VAL A 102 -7.59 7.82 -3.65
N PHE A 103 -7.07 6.70 -4.11
CA PHE A 103 -7.77 5.80 -5.02
C PHE A 103 -7.69 4.36 -4.49
N ASP A 104 -8.82 3.84 -4.03
CA ASP A 104 -8.94 2.47 -3.51
C ASP A 104 -9.36 1.51 -4.61
N PHE A 105 -8.65 0.38 -4.75
CA PHE A 105 -8.96 -0.58 -5.80
C PHE A 105 -8.71 -2.04 -5.41
N LYS A 106 -9.45 -2.89 -6.11
CA LYS A 106 -9.20 -4.32 -6.25
C LYS A 106 -9.16 -4.68 -7.72
N ALA A 107 -8.32 -5.63 -8.10
CA ALA A 107 -8.21 -6.09 -9.48
C ALA A 107 -7.91 -7.61 -9.53
N GLY A 108 -7.62 -8.14 -10.72
CA GLY A 108 -7.15 -9.52 -10.87
C GLY A 108 -8.17 -10.63 -10.50
N GLY A 109 -9.47 -10.33 -10.49
CA GLY A 109 -10.51 -11.31 -10.12
C GLY A 109 -10.86 -11.35 -8.63
N HIS A 110 -10.16 -10.58 -7.79
CA HIS A 110 -10.46 -10.42 -6.36
C HIS A 110 -11.61 -9.43 -6.12
N ILE A 111 -12.75 -9.72 -6.73
CA ILE A 111 -13.95 -8.89 -6.68
C ILE A 111 -14.75 -9.26 -5.42
N SER A 112 -15.40 -8.28 -4.81
CA SER A 112 -16.30 -8.55 -3.69
C SER A 112 -17.42 -9.51 -4.10
N ARG A 113 -17.86 -10.36 -3.18
CA ARG A 113 -19.10 -11.15 -3.36
C ARG A 113 -20.34 -10.25 -3.51
N ASN A 114 -20.27 -9.01 -3.03
CA ASN A 114 -21.29 -8.02 -3.29
C ASN A 114 -21.03 -7.37 -4.66
N PRO A 115 -21.90 -7.56 -5.68
CA PRO A 115 -21.70 -7.03 -7.02
C PRO A 115 -21.66 -5.49 -7.08
N LEU A 116 -22.21 -4.80 -6.07
CA LEU A 116 -22.15 -3.34 -5.96
C LEU A 116 -20.75 -2.84 -5.61
N ARG A 117 -19.88 -3.70 -5.06
CA ARG A 117 -18.51 -3.37 -4.64
C ARG A 117 -17.50 -3.77 -5.72
N HIS A 118 -17.34 -2.90 -6.70
CA HIS A 118 -16.39 -3.04 -7.79
C HIS A 118 -15.56 -1.76 -7.93
N THR A 119 -14.31 -1.88 -8.40
CA THR A 119 -13.47 -0.70 -8.65
C THR A 119 -14.10 0.19 -9.72
N ARG A 120 -14.36 1.45 -9.37
CA ARG A 120 -14.81 2.50 -10.29
C ARG A 120 -13.60 2.99 -11.08
N TRP A 121 -13.39 2.45 -12.26
CA TRP A 121 -12.26 2.78 -13.11
C TRP A 121 -12.52 4.05 -13.92
N PRO A 122 -11.58 5.00 -13.99
CA PRO A 122 -11.75 6.17 -14.84
C PRO A 122 -11.59 5.78 -16.32
N GLU A 123 -12.25 6.52 -17.21
CA GLU A 123 -12.10 6.31 -18.65
C GLU A 123 -10.71 6.76 -19.16
N ARG A 124 -10.06 7.69 -18.45
CA ARG A 124 -8.74 8.20 -18.74
C ARG A 124 -7.88 8.33 -17.48
N PRO A 125 -6.54 8.21 -17.59
CA PRO A 125 -5.82 7.82 -18.81
C PRO A 125 -6.01 6.31 -19.11
N ASN A 126 -5.97 5.93 -20.39
CA ASN A 126 -6.30 4.56 -20.83
C ASN A 126 -5.38 3.48 -20.21
N HIS A 127 -4.16 3.85 -19.81
CA HIS A 127 -3.19 2.95 -19.19
C HIS A 127 -3.41 2.77 -17.68
N PHE A 128 -4.27 3.58 -17.04
CA PHE A 128 -4.45 3.57 -15.58
C PHE A 128 -4.94 2.21 -15.07
N ARG A 129 -6.06 1.73 -15.61
CA ARG A 129 -6.63 0.44 -15.21
C ARG A 129 -5.68 -0.74 -15.50
N PRO A 130 -5.07 -0.87 -16.70
CA PRO A 130 -4.08 -1.91 -16.96
C PRO A 130 -2.91 -1.90 -15.96
N ALA A 131 -2.28 -0.74 -15.75
CA ALA A 131 -1.12 -0.63 -14.85
C ALA A 131 -1.46 -1.04 -13.41
N LEU A 132 -2.60 -0.54 -12.87
CA LEU A 132 -3.06 -0.91 -11.54
C LEU A 132 -3.45 -2.40 -11.44
N THR A 133 -3.99 -2.99 -12.52
CA THR A 133 -4.36 -4.41 -12.54
C THR A 133 -3.12 -5.30 -12.50
N GLU A 134 -2.12 -5.01 -13.34
CA GLU A 134 -0.85 -5.74 -13.36
C GLU A 134 -0.10 -5.61 -12.04
N PHE A 135 -0.07 -4.39 -11.48
CA PHE A 135 0.47 -4.13 -10.16
C PHE A 135 -0.21 -4.97 -9.08
N PHE A 136 -1.54 -4.97 -9.04
CA PHE A 136 -2.29 -5.71 -8.03
C PHE A 136 -2.00 -7.20 -8.08
N THR A 137 -1.99 -7.80 -9.28
CA THR A 137 -1.68 -9.23 -9.44
C THR A 137 -0.26 -9.55 -8.97
N ALA A 138 0.74 -8.78 -9.42
CA ALA A 138 2.13 -9.00 -9.02
C ALA A 138 2.33 -8.82 -7.50
N PHE A 139 1.67 -7.82 -6.89
CA PHE A 139 1.79 -7.55 -5.47
C PHE A 139 0.99 -8.53 -4.59
N THR A 140 -0.07 -9.15 -5.12
CA THR A 140 -0.72 -10.29 -4.46
C THR A 140 0.29 -11.45 -4.34
N GLU A 141 0.91 -11.88 -5.44
CA GLU A 141 1.91 -12.97 -5.43
C GLU A 141 3.13 -12.64 -4.56
N LEU A 142 3.58 -11.38 -4.61
CA LEU A 142 4.65 -10.88 -3.74
C LEU A 142 4.27 -10.96 -2.26
N SER A 143 3.04 -10.56 -1.90
CA SER A 143 2.56 -10.62 -0.53
C SER A 143 2.44 -12.06 -0.03
N GLU A 144 1.97 -12.98 -0.86
CA GLU A 144 1.88 -14.41 -0.53
C GLU A 144 3.28 -15.01 -0.29
N THR A 145 4.24 -14.72 -1.19
CA THR A 145 5.63 -15.16 -1.03
C THR A 145 6.24 -14.61 0.25
N THR A 146 6.01 -13.32 0.53
CA THR A 146 6.53 -12.64 1.73
C THR A 146 5.92 -13.22 3.00
N MET A 147 4.62 -13.53 3.00
CA MET A 147 3.97 -14.20 4.13
C MET A 147 4.51 -15.61 4.37
N CYS A 148 4.75 -16.40 3.33
CA CYS A 148 5.41 -17.71 3.48
C CYS A 148 6.80 -17.57 4.13
N MET A 149 7.58 -16.57 3.69
CA MET A 149 8.89 -16.27 4.25
C MET A 149 8.80 -15.88 5.74
N VAL A 150 7.89 -14.98 6.10
CA VAL A 150 7.67 -14.55 7.50
C VAL A 150 7.24 -15.72 8.37
N LEU A 151 6.22 -16.49 7.96
CA LEU A 151 5.72 -17.64 8.72
C LEU A 151 6.81 -18.70 8.91
N GLY A 152 7.59 -18.97 7.87
CA GLY A 152 8.74 -19.87 7.95
C GLY A 152 9.84 -19.36 8.88
N GLY A 153 10.16 -18.05 8.81
CA GLY A 153 11.12 -17.40 9.70
C GLY A 153 10.70 -17.46 11.18
N LEU A 154 9.39 -17.41 11.45
CA LEU A 154 8.81 -17.64 12.79
C LEU A 154 8.86 -19.12 13.23
N GLY A 155 9.46 -20.00 12.43
CA GLY A 155 9.70 -21.41 12.78
C GLY A 155 8.55 -22.36 12.47
N LEU A 156 7.53 -21.94 11.70
CA LEU A 156 6.47 -22.86 11.28
C LEU A 156 7.03 -23.89 10.29
N PRO A 157 6.69 -25.19 10.46
CA PRO A 157 7.02 -26.20 9.45
C PRO A 157 6.25 -25.92 8.14
N VAL A 158 6.80 -26.37 7.02
CA VAL A 158 6.26 -26.11 5.66
C VAL A 158 4.76 -26.41 5.56
N GLU A 159 4.31 -27.56 6.07
CA GLU A 159 2.90 -27.95 6.05
C GLU A 159 2.01 -26.96 6.84
N ALA A 160 2.50 -26.41 7.95
CA ALA A 160 1.76 -25.41 8.72
C ALA A 160 1.72 -24.06 8.01
N VAL A 161 2.78 -23.67 7.29
CA VAL A 161 2.79 -22.48 6.44
C VAL A 161 1.74 -22.61 5.34
N GLU A 162 1.77 -23.70 4.57
CA GLU A 162 0.83 -23.97 3.48
C GLU A 162 -0.63 -23.96 3.97
N ASN A 163 -0.91 -24.65 5.09
CA ASN A 163 -2.24 -24.68 5.69
C ASN A 163 -2.70 -23.29 6.17
N THR A 164 -1.79 -22.48 6.72
CA THR A 164 -2.10 -21.12 7.17
C THR A 164 -2.41 -20.21 5.98
N MET A 165 -1.59 -20.28 4.93
CA MET A 165 -1.80 -19.54 3.69
C MET A 165 -3.12 -19.91 3.02
N ALA A 166 -3.41 -21.20 2.86
CA ALA A 166 -4.65 -21.68 2.24
C ALA A 166 -5.91 -21.20 2.99
N ARG A 167 -5.85 -21.12 4.33
CA ARG A 167 -6.99 -20.70 5.17
C ARG A 167 -7.17 -19.19 5.26
N GLY A 168 -6.07 -18.44 5.35
CA GLY A 168 -6.09 -17.02 5.69
C GLY A 168 -5.75 -16.06 4.55
N PHE A 169 -4.94 -16.51 3.59
CA PHE A 169 -4.27 -15.63 2.61
C PHE A 169 -4.38 -16.11 1.16
N GLY A 170 -5.06 -17.23 0.90
CA GLY A 170 -5.24 -17.78 -0.44
C GLY A 170 -6.22 -16.98 -1.32
N PRO A 171 -6.75 -17.59 -2.41
CA PRO A 171 -7.49 -16.87 -3.46
C PRO A 171 -8.73 -16.07 -3.01
N ALA A 172 -9.25 -16.36 -1.82
CA ALA A 172 -10.38 -15.66 -1.20
C ALA A 172 -9.97 -14.49 -0.30
N HIS A 173 -8.70 -14.04 -0.35
CA HIS A 173 -8.21 -12.96 0.49
C HIS A 173 -8.99 -11.65 0.30
N THR A 174 -9.00 -10.83 1.34
CA THR A 174 -9.76 -9.57 1.38
C THR A 174 -8.91 -8.35 1.04
N SER A 175 -7.65 -8.53 0.66
CA SER A 175 -6.71 -7.46 0.31
C SER A 175 -7.29 -6.44 -0.67
N ALA A 176 -6.89 -5.19 -0.48
CA ALA A 176 -7.16 -4.06 -1.36
C ALA A 176 -5.86 -3.25 -1.49
N ALA A 177 -5.73 -2.53 -2.58
CA ALA A 177 -4.63 -1.59 -2.78
C ALA A 177 -5.15 -0.17 -2.73
N ARG A 178 -4.31 0.74 -2.26
CA ARG A 178 -4.61 2.16 -2.13
C ARG A 178 -3.48 2.99 -2.70
N LEU A 179 -3.79 3.85 -3.64
CA LEU A 179 -2.91 4.96 -3.99
C LEU A 179 -3.19 6.12 -3.03
N ASN A 180 -2.14 6.67 -2.43
CA ASN A 180 -2.22 7.89 -1.63
C ASN A 180 -1.44 8.99 -2.34
N PHE A 181 -2.05 10.16 -2.49
CA PHE A 181 -1.39 11.37 -2.97
C PHE A 181 -1.54 12.46 -1.93
N TYR A 182 -0.42 13.07 -1.53
CA TYR A 182 -0.37 14.10 -0.50
C TYR A 182 -0.10 15.46 -1.14
N PRO A 183 -1.15 16.21 -1.53
CA PRO A 183 -0.98 17.53 -2.13
C PRO A 183 -0.42 18.54 -1.12
N ALA A 184 0.24 19.58 -1.61
CA ALA A 184 0.74 20.68 -0.77
C ALA A 184 -0.39 21.58 -0.21
N GLN A 185 -1.61 21.46 -0.73
CA GLN A 185 -2.77 22.23 -0.33
C GLN A 185 -3.96 21.31 -0.07
N ASP A 186 -4.95 21.83 0.62
CA ASP A 186 -6.22 21.16 0.85
C ASP A 186 -6.89 20.73 -0.49
N PRO A 187 -7.08 19.41 -0.73
CA PRO A 187 -7.65 18.92 -1.99
C PRO A 187 -9.15 19.23 -2.16
N VAL A 188 -9.84 19.64 -1.09
CA VAL A 188 -11.26 20.00 -1.15
C VAL A 188 -11.42 21.46 -1.58
N PRO A 189 -12.26 21.77 -2.58
CA PRO A 189 -12.51 23.14 -3.04
C PRO A 189 -13.01 24.05 -1.91
N ALA A 190 -12.55 25.31 -1.89
CA ALA A 190 -12.88 26.26 -0.83
C ALA A 190 -14.40 26.39 -0.57
N ALA A 191 -15.20 26.40 -1.63
CA ALA A 191 -16.67 26.49 -1.55
C ALA A 191 -17.33 25.29 -0.85
N GLU A 192 -16.65 24.14 -0.74
CA GLU A 192 -17.18 22.93 -0.10
C GLU A 192 -16.66 22.73 1.33
N ARG A 193 -15.69 23.54 1.79
CA ARG A 193 -15.01 23.32 3.07
C ARG A 193 -15.91 23.54 4.29
N GLU A 194 -16.89 24.43 4.18
CA GLU A 194 -17.82 24.73 5.28
C GLU A 194 -18.81 23.58 5.55
N SER A 195 -19.06 22.71 4.56
CA SER A 195 -20.02 21.61 4.68
C SER A 195 -19.38 20.25 4.96
N VAL A 196 -18.06 20.20 5.19
CA VAL A 196 -17.31 18.98 5.47
C VAL A 196 -16.52 19.10 6.77
N THR A 197 -16.03 17.98 7.29
CA THR A 197 -15.16 17.96 8.45
C THR A 197 -13.91 18.80 8.20
N PRO A 198 -13.49 19.65 9.17
CA PRO A 198 -12.29 20.47 9.05
C PRO A 198 -11.04 19.63 8.78
N LEU A 199 -10.12 20.20 8.00
CA LEU A 199 -8.79 19.63 7.77
C LEU A 199 -8.05 19.48 9.10
N GLY A 200 -7.38 18.34 9.27
CA GLY A 200 -6.47 18.12 10.39
C GLY A 200 -5.17 18.90 10.27
N ASP A 201 -4.30 18.73 11.26
CA ASP A 201 -2.94 19.28 11.32
C ASP A 201 -1.87 18.34 10.74
N MET A 202 -2.27 17.12 10.35
CA MET A 202 -1.41 16.11 9.72
C MET A 202 -2.01 15.61 8.41
N ALA A 203 -1.13 15.23 7.48
CA ALA A 203 -1.52 14.65 6.20
C ALA A 203 -2.23 13.29 6.38
N LEU A 204 -1.80 12.51 7.38
CA LEU A 204 -2.45 11.29 7.84
C LEU A 204 -2.13 11.14 9.33
N HIS A 205 -3.15 10.99 10.17
CA HIS A 205 -2.91 10.76 11.60
C HIS A 205 -2.36 9.35 11.85
N HIS A 206 -1.64 9.19 12.96
CA HIS A 206 -1.13 7.89 13.39
C HIS A 206 -2.25 6.86 13.54
N HIS A 207 -2.03 5.68 12.97
CA HIS A 207 -2.95 4.54 12.97
C HIS A 207 -2.14 3.26 12.76
N THR A 208 -2.81 2.12 12.93
CA THR A 208 -2.31 0.81 12.56
C THR A 208 -3.14 0.30 11.39
N ASP A 209 -2.48 -0.34 10.42
CA ASP A 209 -3.18 -0.93 9.28
C ASP A 209 -4.02 -2.15 9.71
N PRO A 210 -5.20 -2.34 9.11
CA PRO A 210 -5.94 -3.58 9.25
C PRO A 210 -5.35 -4.66 8.33
N GLY A 211 -4.97 -5.80 8.87
CA GLY A 211 -4.50 -6.93 8.06
C GLY A 211 -3.34 -7.67 8.70
N ALA A 212 -2.67 -8.51 7.91
CA ALA A 212 -1.50 -9.27 8.34
C ALA A 212 -0.18 -8.68 7.84
N ILE A 213 -0.15 -8.17 6.61
CA ILE A 213 1.02 -7.53 6.01
C ILE A 213 0.58 -6.38 5.10
N THR A 214 1.33 -5.28 5.14
CA THR A 214 1.23 -4.17 4.20
C THR A 214 2.52 -4.11 3.39
N LEU A 215 2.41 -4.20 2.06
CA LEU A 215 3.51 -3.87 1.16
C LEU A 215 3.38 -2.40 0.78
N LEU A 216 4.32 -1.58 1.27
CA LEU A 216 4.30 -0.14 1.08
C LEU A 216 5.40 0.29 0.10
N LEU A 217 5.03 1.14 -0.85
CA LEU A 217 5.94 1.83 -1.75
C LEU A 217 5.85 3.33 -1.47
N GLN A 218 6.97 4.03 -1.57
CA GLN A 218 7.03 5.49 -1.45
C GLN A 218 7.90 6.08 -2.56
N ASP A 219 7.66 7.34 -2.88
CA ASP A 219 8.52 8.12 -3.75
C ASP A 219 9.70 8.74 -2.96
N ASP A 220 10.48 9.58 -3.62
CA ASP A 220 11.65 10.23 -3.03
C ASP A 220 11.30 11.44 -2.12
N CYS A 221 10.02 11.78 -1.94
CA CYS A 221 9.62 12.90 -1.08
C CYS A 221 9.76 12.55 0.41
N GLY A 222 9.56 11.27 0.75
CA GLY A 222 9.47 10.80 2.13
C GLY A 222 8.21 11.31 2.86
N GLY A 223 8.06 10.94 4.13
CA GLY A 223 6.95 11.39 4.98
C GLY A 223 6.35 10.32 5.89
N LEU A 224 6.63 9.05 5.61
CA LEU A 224 6.28 7.95 6.52
C LEU A 224 7.08 8.06 7.82
N GLN A 225 6.39 7.92 8.95
CA GLN A 225 6.99 7.73 10.26
C GLN A 225 6.34 6.51 10.91
N ALA A 226 7.17 5.62 11.45
CA ALA A 226 6.75 4.43 12.16
C ALA A 226 7.15 4.53 13.64
N GLN A 227 6.30 3.99 14.52
CA GLN A 227 6.62 3.82 15.93
C GLN A 227 7.19 2.42 16.15
N SER A 228 8.50 2.33 16.42
CA SER A 228 9.16 1.11 16.87
C SER A 228 9.01 0.98 18.39
N ARG A 229 9.04 -0.26 18.90
CA ARG A 229 9.08 -0.54 20.34
C ARG A 229 10.44 -0.22 20.96
#